data_AF-A0A420YRJ7-F1
#
_entry.id   AF-A0A420YRJ7-F1
#
_cell.length_a   1.000
_cell.length_b   1.000
_cell.length_c   1.000
_cell.angle_alpha   90.00
_cell.angle_beta   90.00
_cell.angle_gamma   90.00
#
_symmetry.space_group_name_H-M   'P 1'
#
loop_
_entity.id
_entity.type
_entity.pdbx_description
1 polymer ?
#
loop_
_entity_poly.entity_id
_entity_poly.type
_entity_poly.pdbx_seq_one_letter_code
_entity_poly.pdbx_strand_id
1 'polypeptide(L)' 'MLQYAGLAIAMGNATEEVKNLSDRVTDTNENNGVIKAIERVINEIK' A
#
# COMPACT_ATOMS: atom_id res chain seq x y z
N MET A 1 11.88 -1.90 6.43
CA MET A 1 10.87 -2.74 5.75
C MET A 1 10.28 -2.01 4.56
N LEU A 2 9.54 -0.90 4.74
CA LEU A 2 9.02 -0.10 3.61
C LEU A 2 10.13 0.41 2.68
N GLN A 3 11.16 1.07 3.24
CA GLN A 3 12.30 1.59 2.46
C GLN A 3 13.17 0.51 1.77
N TYR A 4 12.97 -0.77 2.09
CA TYR A 4 13.71 -1.88 1.47
C TYR A 4 12.85 -2.63 0.43
N ALA A 5 11.52 -2.52 0.53
CA ALA A 5 10.62 -3.19 -0.39
C ALA A 5 10.77 -2.55 -1.79
N GLY A 6 10.79 -3.38 -2.84
CA GLY A 6 10.76 -2.87 -4.22
C GLY A 6 9.46 -2.17 -4.59
N LEU A 7 8.41 -2.37 -3.80
CA LEU A 7 7.16 -1.61 -3.84
C LEU A 7 6.58 -1.54 -2.42
N ALA A 8 6.62 -0.36 -1.81
CA ALA A 8 6.13 -0.06 -0.49
C ALA A 8 4.70 0.50 -0.57
N ILE A 9 3.75 -0.13 0.11
CA ILE A 9 2.34 0.31 0.14
C ILE A 9 1.90 0.53 1.58
N ALA A 10 1.49 1.75 1.92
CA ALA A 10 0.91 2.10 3.21
C ALA A 10 -0.62 1.97 3.22
N MET A 11 -1.19 1.67 4.38
CA MET A 11 -2.64 1.66 4.59
C MET A 11 -3.19 3.10 4.67
N GLY A 12 -4.45 3.31 4.30
CA GLY A 12 -5.08 4.63 4.32
C GLY A 12 -5.17 5.25 5.72
N ASN A 13 -5.29 4.40 6.74
CA ASN A 13 -5.30 4.78 8.15
C ASN A 13 -3.92 4.68 8.84
N ALA A 14 -2.84 4.51 8.07
CA ALA A 14 -1.48 4.60 8.61
C ALA A 14 -1.15 6.04 9.04
N THR A 15 -0.10 6.20 9.85
CA THR A 15 0.43 7.52 10.20
C THR A 15 0.99 8.24 8.96
N GLU A 16 1.02 9.57 9.00
CA GLU A 16 1.58 10.37 7.89
C GLU A 16 3.06 10.05 7.63
N GLU A 17 3.84 9.77 8.68
CA GLU A 17 5.22 9.30 8.54
C GLU A 17 5.30 8.02 7.69
N VAL A 18 4.43 7.04 7.94
CA VAL A 18 4.42 5.77 7.20
C VAL A 18 3.98 5.99 5.75
N LYS A 19 2.96 6.83 5.51
CA LYS A 19 2.51 7.16 4.15
C LYS A 19 3.61 7.85 3.35
N ASN A 20 4.33 8.78 3.97
CA ASN A 20 5.44 9.51 3.35
C ASN A 20 6.65 8.61 3.03
N LEU A 21 6.78 7.47 3.70
CA LEU A 21 7.81 6.46 3.44
C LEU A 21 7.37 5.36 2.46
N SER A 22 6.17 5.45 1.90
CA SER A 22 5.61 4.46 0.98
C SER A 22 5.49 5.01 -0.44
N ASP A 23 5.58 4.14 -1.44
CA ASP A 23 5.40 4.53 -2.85
C ASP A 23 3.92 4.79 -3.18
N ARG A 24 3.02 4.11 -2.47
CA ARG A 24 1.57 4.19 -2.68
C ARG A 24 0.82 4.07 -1.37
N VAL A 25 -0.35 4.67 -1.32
CA VAL A 25 -1.31 4.48 -0.23
C VAL A 25 -2.50 3.69 -0.76
N THR A 26 -2.89 2.63 -0.05
CA THR A 26 -4.11 1.85 -0.30
C THR A 26 -5.22 2.26 0.68
N ASP A 27 -6.36 1.60 0.61
CA ASP A 27 -7.47 1.84 1.54
C ASP A 27 -7.10 1.46 2.99
N THR A 28 -8.01 1.70 3.94
CA THR A 28 -7.84 1.30 5.34
C THR A 28 -7.89 -0.23 5.49
N ASN A 29 -7.44 -0.73 6.64
CA ASN A 29 -7.57 -2.16 6.97
C ASN A 29 -9.04 -2.59 7.05
N GLU A 30 -9.94 -1.72 7.52
CA GLU A 30 -11.38 -1.97 7.61
C GLU A 30 -12.05 -2.07 6.23
N ASN A 31 -11.48 -1.39 5.23
CA ASN A 31 -11.98 -1.37 3.86
C ASN A 31 -11.19 -2.28 2.90
N ASN A 32 -10.60 -3.37 3.41
CA ASN A 32 -9.87 -4.37 2.63
C ASN A 32 -8.66 -3.80 1.85
N GLY A 33 -7.95 -2.82 2.40
CA GLY A 33 -6.83 -2.15 1.71
C GLY A 33 -5.74 -3.08 1.19
N VAL A 34 -5.45 -4.19 1.89
CA VAL A 34 -4.48 -5.20 1.42
C VAL A 34 -4.96 -5.91 0.15
N ILE A 35 -6.22 -6.35 0.10
CA ILE A 35 -6.80 -7.03 -1.08
C ILE A 35 -6.76 -6.08 -2.29
N LYS A 36 -7.21 -4.83 -2.09
CA LYS A 36 -7.21 -3.80 -3.15
C LYS A 36 -5.80 -3.51 -3.67
N ALA A 37 -4.81 -3.47 -2.78
CA ALA A 37 -3.41 -3.27 -3.17
C ALA A 37 -2.89 -4.42 -4.04
N ILE A 38 -3.17 -5.67 -3.65
CA ILE A 38 -2.76 -6.87 -4.39
C ILE A 38 -3.46 -6.93 -5.76
N GLU A 39 -4.78 -6.73 -5.81
CA GLU A 39 -5.55 -6.73 -7.06
C GLU A 39 -5.02 -5.70 -8.04
N ARG A 40 -4.72 -4.48 -7.56
CA ARG A 40 -4.14 -3.43 -8.38
C ARG A 40 -2.80 -3.84 -8.96
N VAL A 41 -1.89 -4.36 -8.15
CA VAL A 41 -0.55 -4.80 -8.61
C VAL A 41 -0.66 -5.94 -9.62
N ILE A 42 -1.52 -6.93 -9.38
CA ILE A 42 -1.73 -8.04 -10.32
C ILE A 42 -2.30 -7.54 -11.65
N ASN A 43 -3.23 -6.59 -11.62
CA ASN A 43 -3.83 -6.02 -12.83
C ASN A 43 -2.86 -5.14 -13.62
N GLU A 44 -1.85 -4.54 -12.97
CA GLU A 44 -0.80 -3.75 -13.63
C GLU A 44 0.29 -4.61 -14.30
N ILE A 45 0.42 -5.89 -13.89
CA ILE A 45 1.42 -6.84 -14.45
C ILE A 45 0.86 -7.62 -15.66
N LYS A 46 -0.46 -7.62 -15.86
CA LYS A 46 -1.11 -8.18 -17.06
C LYS A 46 -0.92 -7.28 -18.27
#